data_AF-A0A2C9UDJ6-F1
#
_entry.id   AF-A0A2C9UDJ6-F1
#
_cell.length_a   1.000
_cell.length_b   1.000
_cell.length_c   1.000
_cell.angle_alpha   90.00
_cell.angle_beta   90.00
_cell.angle_gamma   90.00
#
_symmetry.space_group_name_H-M   'P 1'
#
loop_
_entity.id
_entity.type
_entity.pdbx_description
1 polymer ?
#
loop_
_entity_poly.entity_id
_entity_poly.type
_entity_poly.pdbx_seq_one_letter_code
_entity_poly.pdbx_strand_id
1 'polypeptide(L)'
;MLSKIKGPSGDQIHDFRDKISDKIEFMACQRGVHSFCFTNKSPYHETIDFDVHVGHFSYYEHFRPLLDQTCKLEEALYNIQFEQHWLEAQTERDGSQSKP
;
A
#
# COMPACT_ATOMS: atom_id res chain seq x y z
N MET A 1 17.85 11.04 27.83
CA MET A 1 17.68 9.70 27.22
C MET A 1 17.69 9.79 25.70
N LEU A 2 18.28 8.80 25.01
CA LEU A 2 18.32 8.73 23.54
C LEU A 2 17.54 7.50 23.08
N SER A 3 16.58 7.67 22.18
CA SER A 3 15.77 6.57 21.64
C SER A 3 15.93 6.52 20.12
N LYS A 4 16.13 5.34 19.55
CA LYS A 4 16.32 5.14 18.11
C LYS A 4 15.49 3.98 17.61
N ILE A 5 14.93 4.15 16.42
CA ILE A 5 14.20 3.08 15.72
C ILE A 5 14.92 2.82 14.41
N LYS A 6 15.27 1.55 14.17
CA LYS A 6 15.93 1.12 12.95
C LYS A 6 15.12 0.06 12.23
N GLY A 7 15.12 0.15 10.90
CA GLY A 7 14.55 -0.85 10.01
C GLY A 7 15.40 -2.11 9.92
N PRO A 8 14.90 -3.15 9.24
CA PRO A 8 15.59 -4.43 9.09
C PRO A 8 16.93 -4.31 8.36
N SER A 9 17.08 -3.31 7.49
CA SER A 9 18.31 -3.03 6.75
C SER A 9 19.29 -2.16 7.55
N GLY A 10 18.96 -1.80 8.79
CA GLY A 10 19.77 -0.93 9.64
C GLY A 10 19.60 0.57 9.36
N ASP A 11 18.72 0.91 8.42
CA ASP A 11 18.29 2.28 8.14
C ASP A 11 17.61 2.90 9.36
N GLN A 12 17.89 4.18 9.60
CA GLN A 12 17.31 4.88 10.75
C GLN A 12 15.95 5.44 10.38
N ILE A 13 14.90 4.95 11.04
CA ILE A 13 13.52 5.41 10.86
C ILE A 13 13.26 6.63 11.75
N HIS A 14 13.72 6.59 13.01
CA HIS A 14 13.58 7.71 13.95
C HIS A 14 14.77 7.88 14.90
N ASP A 15 14.99 9.12 15.37
CA ASP A 15 15.93 9.55 16.42
C ASP A 15 15.19 10.49 17.39
N PHE A 16 15.08 10.12 18.66
CA PHE A 16 14.52 10.96 19.71
C PHE A 16 15.61 11.28 20.73
N ARG A 17 15.71 12.55 21.10
CA ARG A 17 16.70 13.04 22.06
C ARG A 17 16.02 13.82 23.15
N ASP A 18 16.37 13.48 24.39
CA ASP A 18 16.02 14.22 25.60
C ASP A 18 14.50 14.42 25.77
N LYS A 19 13.74 13.39 25.37
CA LYS A 19 12.30 13.27 25.59
C LYS A 19 12.03 12.39 26.81
N ILE A 20 11.02 12.78 27.60
CA ILE A 20 10.52 12.02 28.75
C ILE A 20 9.36 11.08 28.39
N SER A 21 8.66 11.35 27.29
CA SER A 21 7.56 10.54 26.75
C SER A 21 7.37 10.92 25.28
N ASP A 22 7.03 9.93 24.45
CA ASP A 22 6.69 10.13 23.03
C ASP A 22 5.82 8.97 22.53
N LYS A 23 5.02 9.23 21.49
CA LYS A 23 4.25 8.20 20.77
C LYS A 23 4.47 8.39 19.28
N ILE A 24 4.89 7.33 18.59
CA ILE A 24 5.13 7.37 17.15
C ILE A 24 4.46 6.20 16.44
N GLU A 25 4.05 6.47 15.20
CA GLU A 25 3.42 5.50 14.32
C GLU A 25 4.17 5.54 12.98
N PHE A 26 4.56 4.37 12.47
CA PHE A 26 5.21 4.25 11.18
C PHE A 26 4.76 2.98 10.47
N MET A 27 4.88 2.97 9.15
CA MET A 27 4.58 1.81 8.32
C MET A 27 5.85 0.99 8.09
N ALA A 28 5.81 -0.30 8.41
CA ALA A 28 6.89 -1.23 8.12
C ALA A 28 6.90 -1.60 6.63
N CYS A 29 7.54 -0.78 5.80
CA CYS A 29 7.62 -0.98 4.34
C CYS A 29 8.45 -2.22 3.95
N GLN A 30 9.37 -2.64 4.81
CA GLN A 30 10.25 -3.78 4.59
C GLN A 30 9.90 -4.92 5.55
N ARG A 31 9.87 -6.15 5.04
CA ARG A 31 9.74 -7.34 5.88
C ARG A 31 11.02 -7.52 6.70
N GLY A 32 10.87 -7.76 8.00
CA GLY A 32 11.99 -8.09 8.89
C GLY A 32 11.89 -7.44 10.26
N VAL A 33 12.94 -7.62 11.06
CA VAL A 33 13.00 -7.17 12.45
C VAL A 33 13.29 -5.67 12.51
N HIS A 34 12.44 -4.94 13.23
CA HIS A 34 12.68 -3.54 13.56
C HIS A 34 13.26 -3.45 14.97
N SER A 35 14.28 -2.62 15.16
CA SER A 35 14.99 -2.49 16.44
C SER A 35 14.62 -1.19 17.13
N PHE A 36 14.15 -1.28 18.37
CA PHE A 36 13.84 -0.15 19.24
C PHE A 36 14.92 -0.08 20.32
N CYS A 37 15.77 0.94 20.26
CA CYS A 37 16.92 1.08 21.15
C CYS A 37 16.76 2.28 22.05
N PHE A 38 16.90 2.05 23.35
CA PHE A 38 16.92 3.08 24.38
C PHE A 38 18.31 3.16 25.01
N THR A 39 18.92 4.34 24.99
CA THR A 39 20.26 4.58 25.53
C THR A 39 20.16 5.61 26.64
N ASN A 40 20.41 5.14 27.85
CA ASN A 40 20.62 5.99 29.00
C ASN A 40 22.00 6.67 28.90
N LYS A 41 22.01 8.00 28.92
CA LYS A 41 23.25 8.80 28.95
C LYS A 41 23.59 9.30 30.36
N SER A 42 22.65 9.16 31.29
CA SER A 42 22.81 9.50 32.70
C SER A 42 23.68 8.45 33.40
N PRO A 43 24.48 8.85 34.40
CA PRO A 43 25.18 7.91 35.27
C PRO A 43 24.24 7.18 36.25
N TYR A 44 22.97 7.60 36.34
CA TYR A 44 21.97 7.01 37.22
C TYR A 44 21.06 6.04 36.46
N HIS A 45 20.46 5.08 37.17
CA HIS A 45 19.46 4.20 36.58
C HIS A 45 18.21 4.99 36.15
N GLU A 46 17.76 4.71 34.92
CA GLU A 46 16.52 5.24 34.36
C GLU A 46 15.57 4.06 34.11
N THR A 47 14.30 4.22 34.47
CA THR A 47 13.23 3.26 34.17
C THR A 47 12.47 3.75 32.95
N ILE A 48 12.19 2.84 32.02
CA ILE A 48 11.50 3.13 30.77
C ILE A 48 10.28 2.23 30.70
N ASP A 49 9.13 2.86 30.53
CA ASP A 49 7.88 2.18 30.19
C ASP A 49 7.62 2.39 28.70
N PHE A 50 7.47 1.30 27.94
CA PHE A 50 7.27 1.38 26.50
C PHE A 50 6.35 0.26 26.01
N ASP A 51 5.47 0.62 25.08
CA ASP A 51 4.57 -0.29 24.38
C ASP A 51 4.85 -0.28 22.88
N VAL A 52 4.79 -1.45 22.26
CA VAL A 52 4.86 -1.60 20.80
C VAL A 52 3.56 -2.23 20.32
N HIS A 53 2.75 -1.44 19.61
CA HIS A 53 1.52 -1.91 18.97
C HIS A 53 1.76 -2.16 17.48
N VAL A 54 1.44 -3.38 17.02
CA VAL A 54 1.58 -3.77 15.61
C VAL A 54 0.19 -3.99 15.02
N GLY A 55 -0.18 -3.12 14.07
CA GLY A 55 -1.41 -3.24 13.29
C GLY A 55 -1.12 -3.67 11.85
N HIS A 56 -2.02 -4.45 11.27
CA HIS A 56 -1.93 -4.84 9.85
C HIS A 56 -2.64 -3.79 8.99
N PHE A 57 -1.88 -2.95 8.27
CA PHE A 57 -2.44 -2.02 7.29
C PHE A 57 -2.57 -2.74 5.95
N SER A 58 -3.74 -3.29 5.69
CA SER A 58 -3.98 -4.18 4.55
C SER A 58 -4.21 -3.46 3.21
N TYR A 59 -3.82 -2.19 3.10
CA TYR A 59 -4.13 -1.32 1.96
C TYR A 59 -3.85 -2.06 0.64
N TYR A 60 -2.64 -2.55 0.41
CA TYR A 60 -2.31 -3.23 -0.84
C TYR A 60 -2.93 -4.62 -1.02
N GLU A 61 -3.20 -5.36 0.05
CA GLU A 61 -3.77 -6.72 -0.06
C GLU A 61 -5.27 -6.70 -0.33
N HIS A 62 -6.00 -5.72 0.20
CA HIS A 62 -7.45 -5.60 0.00
C HIS A 62 -7.81 -4.84 -1.28
N PHE A 63 -6.95 -3.92 -1.75
CA PHE A 63 -7.19 -3.23 -3.01
C PHE A 63 -6.81 -4.08 -4.24
N ARG A 64 -5.90 -5.05 -4.10
CA ARG A 64 -5.52 -5.95 -5.21
C ARG A 64 -6.72 -6.69 -5.85
N PRO A 65 -7.61 -7.36 -5.08
CA PRO A 65 -8.81 -7.97 -5.65
C PRO A 65 -9.71 -6.99 -6.38
N LEU A 66 -9.86 -5.76 -5.86
CA LEU A 66 -10.67 -4.72 -6.50
C LEU A 66 -10.04 -4.24 -7.82
N LEU A 67 -8.74 -3.98 -7.84
CA LEU A 67 -8.02 -3.65 -9.08
C LEU A 67 -8.14 -4.75 -10.13
N ASP A 68 -7.99 -6.01 -9.72
CA ASP A 68 -8.14 -7.16 -10.62
C ASP A 68 -9.56 -7.25 -11.21
N GLN A 69 -10.59 -6.98 -10.40
CA GLN A 69 -11.97 -6.89 -10.88
C GLN A 69 -12.17 -5.73 -11.85
N THR A 70 -11.59 -4.56 -11.59
CA THR A 70 -11.65 -3.41 -12.51
C THR A 70 -11.03 -3.74 -13.86
N CYS A 71 -9.84 -4.37 -13.88
CA CYS A 71 -9.20 -4.77 -15.14
C CYS A 71 -10.05 -5.76 -15.94
N LYS A 72 -10.69 -6.73 -15.28
CA LYS A 72 -11.61 -7.69 -15.95
C LYS A 72 -12.82 -7.00 -16.56
N LEU A 73 -13.37 -5.99 -15.88
CA LEU A 73 -14.48 -5.18 -16.40
C LEU A 73 -14.05 -4.36 -17.61
N GLU A 74 -12.86 -3.75 -17.58
CA GLU A 74 -12.30 -3.01 -18.72
C GLU A 74 -12.12 -3.90 -19.95
N GLU A 75 -11.59 -5.12 -19.77
CA GLU A 75 -11.42 -6.10 -20.85
C GLU A 75 -12.77 -6.55 -21.44
N ALA A 76 -13.74 -6.86 -20.58
CA ALA A 76 -15.09 -7.22 -21.03
C ALA A 76 -15.76 -6.09 -21.82
N LEU A 77 -15.61 -4.84 -21.36
CA LEU A 77 -16.16 -3.68 -22.05
C LEU A 77 -15.51 -3.48 -23.42
N TYR A 78 -14.19 -3.65 -23.51
CA TYR A 78 -13.47 -3.58 -24.77
C TYR A 78 -13.99 -4.62 -25.78
N ASN A 79 -14.20 -5.86 -25.34
CA ASN A 79 -14.71 -6.93 -26.20
C ASN A 79 -16.11 -6.63 -26.73
N ILE A 80 -17.01 -6.13 -25.87
CA ILE A 80 -18.36 -5.74 -26.26
C ILE A 80 -18.33 -4.61 -27.30
N GLN A 81 -17.51 -3.58 -27.08
CA GLN A 81 -17.38 -2.47 -28.02
C GLN A 81 -16.84 -2.94 -29.38
N PHE A 82 -15.88 -3.86 -29.38
CA PHE A 82 -15.36 -4.46 -30.59
C PHE A 82 -16.44 -5.23 -31.37
N GLU A 83 -17.20 -6.08 -30.69
CA GLU A 83 -18.30 -6.83 -31.30
C GLU A 83 -19.37 -5.89 -31.87
N GLN A 84 -19.70 -4.82 -31.15
CA GLN A 84 -20.66 -3.82 -31.59
C GLN A 84 -20.19 -3.12 -32.88
N HIS A 85 -18.94 -2.65 -32.92
CA HIS A 85 -18.37 -2.07 -34.14
C HIS A 85 -18.34 -3.05 -35.31
N TRP A 86 -18.07 -4.33 -35.04
CA TRP A 86 -18.11 -5.37 -36.06
C TRP A 86 -19.52 -5.54 -36.65
N LEU A 87 -20.55 -5.59 -35.78
CA LEU A 87 -21.96 -5.70 -36.17
C LEU A 87 -22.45 -4.47 -36.94
N GLU A 88 -22.08 -3.27 -36.51
CA GLU A 88 -22.42 -2.01 -37.19
C GLU A 88 -21.87 -2.00 -38.62
N ALA A 89 -20.59 -2.32 -38.78
CA ALA A 89 -19.96 -2.36 -40.09
C ALA A 89 -20.58 -3.45 -41.00
N GLN A 90 -21.06 -4.56 -40.44
CA GLN A 90 -21.80 -5.57 -41.21
C GLN A 90 -23.16 -5.05 -41.66
N THR A 91 -23.88 -4.38 -40.77
CA THR A 91 -25.20 -3.81 -41.07
C THR A 91 -25.12 -2.73 -42.15
N GLU A 92 -24.04 -1.92 -42.18
CA GLU A 92 -23.79 -0.96 -43.26
C GLU A 92 -23.55 -1.64 -44.63
N ARG A 93 -22.82 -2.76 -44.64
CA ARG A 93 -22.56 -3.55 -45.86
C ARG A 93 -23.82 -4.25 -46.38
N ASP A 94 -24.68 -4.73 -45.48
CA ASP A 94 -25.89 -5.45 -45.85
C ASP A 94 -27.06 -4.48 -46.16
N GLY A 95 -27.16 -3.36 -45.45
CA GLY A 95 -28.18 -2.32 -45.67
C GLY A 95 -27.98 -1.50 -46.95
N SER A 96 -26.78 -1.53 -47.55
CA SER A 96 -26.51 -0.92 -48.85
C SER A 96 -26.98 -1.78 -50.04
N GLN A 97 -27.42 -3.03 -49.80
CA GLN A 97 -28.06 -3.87 -50.82
C GLN A 97 -29.60 -3.75 -50.85
N SER A 98 -30.20 -3.02 -49.91
CA SER A 98 -31.67 -2.88 -49.79
C SER A 98 -32.17 -1.45 -50.02
N LYS A 99 -31.59 -0.71 -50.97
CA LYS A 99 -32.15 0.57 -51.42
C LYS A 99 -32.79 0.38 -52.81
N PRO A 100 -34.12 0.59 -52.98
CA PRO A 100 -34.75 0.60 -54.30
C PRO A 100 -34.25 1.75 -55.17
#